data_AF-A0A2T2R760-F1
#
_entry.id   AF-A0A2T2R760-F1
#
_cell.length_a   1.000
_cell.length_b   1.000
_cell.length_c   1.000
_cell.angle_alpha   90.00
_cell.angle_beta   90.00
_cell.angle_gamma   90.00
#
_symmetry.space_group_name_H-M   'P 1'
#
loop_
_entity.id
_entity.type
_entity.pdbx_description
1 polymer ?
#
loop_
_entity_poly.entity_id
_entity_poly.type
_entity_poly.pdbx_seq_one_letter_code
_entity_poly.pdbx_strand_id
1 'polypeptide(L)'
;MQKTTLILVLIALGLGGYVYFYEIKSTSQEKVAGNSQQNLFSFTEDQVQRLTIEKEKQIFEFIRLETSDTSWRMKKPEGAPAKESSIVFLLDLLSSESSSRTFEIQRDQLEEYGFKTPLATIEVELDDNTKHRVVLGKTTLNDKQIYARIDPDQNQSNIDIHILPIDFKNAVNRSLSEWKQQPEAETKAEKNNQTEPKKSSSEKQE
;
A
#
# COMPACT_ATOMS: atom_id res chain seq x y z
N MET A 1 -4.14 16.06 62.99
CA MET A 1 -4.80 15.17 61.99
C MET A 1 -5.15 13.86 62.67
N GLN A 2 -6.36 13.34 62.45
CA GLN A 2 -6.77 12.06 63.06
C GLN A 2 -6.01 10.92 62.37
N LYS A 3 -5.53 9.94 63.16
CA LYS A 3 -4.70 8.81 62.67
C LYS A 3 -5.34 8.07 61.48
N THR A 4 -6.68 8.04 61.45
CA THR A 4 -7.49 7.45 60.38
C THR A 4 -7.32 8.17 59.03
N THR A 5 -7.21 9.50 59.02
CA THR A 5 -6.98 10.28 57.78
C THR A 5 -5.60 9.99 57.20
N LEU A 6 -4.59 9.79 58.05
CA LEU A 6 -3.22 9.49 57.60
C LEU A 6 -3.12 8.10 56.97
N ILE A 7 -3.83 7.12 57.52
CA ILE A 7 -3.89 5.75 56.97
C ILE A 7 -4.57 5.74 55.60
N LEU A 8 -5.68 6.47 55.44
CA LEU A 8 -6.38 6.57 54.15
C LEU A 8 -5.51 7.21 53.07
N VAL A 9 -4.74 8.25 53.40
CA VAL A 9 -3.83 8.90 52.44
C VAL A 9 -2.71 7.94 52.00
N LEU A 10 -2.15 7.15 52.93
CA LEU A 10 -1.13 6.16 52.59
C LEU A 10 -1.66 5.05 51.68
N ILE A 11 -2.88 4.57 51.93
CA ILE A 11 -3.54 3.57 51.08
C ILE A 11 -3.83 4.15 49.69
N ALA A 12 -4.31 5.39 49.61
CA ALA A 12 -4.58 6.06 48.34
C ALA A 12 -3.30 6.25 47.51
N LEU A 13 -2.17 6.60 48.15
CA LEU A 13 -0.87 6.70 47.48
C LEU A 13 -0.35 5.32 47.05
N GLY A 14 -0.55 4.28 47.85
CA GLY A 14 -0.18 2.90 47.50
C GLY A 14 -0.96 2.38 46.29
N LEU A 15 -2.28 2.60 46.27
CA LEU A 15 -3.15 2.21 45.15
C LEU A 15 -2.87 3.07 43.91
N GLY A 16 -2.69 4.39 44.07
CA GLY A 16 -2.32 5.28 42.97
C GLY A 16 -0.96 4.92 42.37
N GLY A 17 0.02 4.58 43.20
CA GLY A 17 1.32 4.08 42.76
C GLY A 17 1.23 2.70 42.09
N TYR A 18 0.38 1.80 42.60
CA TYR A 18 0.15 0.48 42.01
C TYR A 18 -0.52 0.58 40.64
N VAL A 19 -1.60 1.37 40.51
CA VAL A 19 -2.28 1.62 39.23
C VAL A 19 -1.34 2.33 38.27
N TYR A 20 -0.59 3.33 38.71
CA TYR A 20 0.44 3.98 37.89
C TYR A 20 1.48 2.97 37.39
N PHE A 21 1.98 2.08 38.26
CA PHE A 21 2.96 1.09 37.84
C PHE A 21 2.38 0.02 36.91
N TYR A 22 1.12 -0.38 37.10
CA TYR A 22 0.46 -1.38 36.26
C TYR A 22 -0.05 -0.79 34.93
N GLU A 23 -0.70 0.36 34.89
CA GLU A 23 -1.18 0.95 33.64
C GLU A 23 -0.04 1.54 32.79
N ILE A 24 0.91 2.26 33.39
CA ILE A 24 1.98 2.94 32.64
C ILE A 24 3.11 1.98 32.23
N LYS A 25 3.31 0.87 32.94
CA LYS A 25 4.33 -0.13 32.58
C LYS A 25 3.75 -1.37 31.87
N SER A 26 2.44 -1.62 31.93
CA SER A 26 1.79 -2.66 31.10
C SER A 26 1.38 -2.14 29.72
N THR A 27 1.24 -0.82 29.53
CA THR A 27 1.24 -0.16 28.21
C THR A 27 2.69 0.09 27.77
N SER A 28 3.50 -0.98 27.67
CA SER A 28 4.87 -0.90 27.14
C SER A 28 5.23 -2.15 26.32
N GLN A 29 4.23 -2.66 25.60
CA GLN A 29 4.46 -3.39 24.35
C GLN A 29 3.71 -2.74 23.18
N GLU A 30 3.52 -1.42 23.22
CA GLU A 30 3.58 -0.66 21.98
C GLU A 30 5.05 -0.58 21.56
N LYS A 31 5.58 -1.69 21.03
CA LYS A 31 6.71 -1.61 20.10
C LYS A 31 6.17 -1.00 18.79
N VAL A 32 5.69 0.24 18.84
CA VAL A 32 5.58 1.07 17.65
C VAL A 32 7.01 1.51 17.39
N ALA A 33 7.79 0.60 16.82
CA ALA A 33 9.18 0.86 16.48
C ALA A 33 9.20 1.90 15.36
N GLY A 34 9.31 3.17 15.76
CA GLY A 34 9.76 4.28 14.93
C GLY A 34 8.85 4.64 13.76
N ASN A 35 8.56 5.92 13.62
CA ASN A 35 8.28 6.48 12.30
C ASN A 35 9.61 6.45 11.51
N SER A 36 10.04 5.28 11.04
CA SER A 36 11.21 5.13 10.18
C SER A 36 10.77 5.48 8.77
N GLN A 37 10.90 6.77 8.44
CA GLN A 37 10.96 7.23 7.07
C GLN A 37 12.17 6.55 6.41
N GLN A 38 11.92 5.44 5.71
CA GLN A 38 12.86 4.75 4.86
C GLN A 38 12.11 4.36 3.59
N ASN A 39 12.83 4.27 2.48
CA ASN A 39 12.27 3.74 1.25
C ASN A 39 11.81 2.30 1.48
N LEU A 40 10.69 1.92 0.88
CA LEU A 40 10.20 0.56 1.00
C LEU A 40 11.20 -0.43 0.36
N PHE A 41 11.77 -0.05 -0.78
CA PHE A 41 12.90 -0.71 -1.42
C PHE A 41 13.88 0.29 -2.01
N SER A 42 15.14 -0.11 -2.13
CA SER A 42 16.21 0.70 -2.69
C SER A 42 16.56 0.23 -4.10
N PHE A 43 15.75 0.63 -5.08
CA PHE A 43 16.03 0.44 -6.51
C PHE A 43 15.60 1.68 -7.30
N THR A 44 16.12 1.83 -8.52
CA THR A 44 15.65 2.80 -9.51
C THR A 44 14.79 2.10 -10.56
N GLU A 45 13.91 2.85 -11.22
CA GLU A 45 12.97 2.31 -12.22
C GLU A 45 13.69 1.54 -13.34
N ASP A 46 14.88 2.00 -13.73
CA ASP A 46 15.64 1.41 -14.82
C ASP A 46 16.22 0.03 -14.52
N GLN A 47 16.36 -0.32 -13.24
CA GLN A 47 16.82 -1.62 -12.78
C GLN A 47 15.70 -2.67 -12.84
N VAL A 48 14.43 -2.27 -12.93
CA VAL A 48 13.30 -3.20 -12.86
C VAL A 48 13.06 -3.86 -14.22
N GLN A 49 13.16 -5.19 -14.28
CA GLN A 49 12.97 -5.96 -15.52
C GLN A 49 11.58 -6.59 -15.62
N ARG A 50 11.00 -6.98 -14.49
CA ARG A 50 9.65 -7.55 -14.42
C ARG A 50 8.86 -6.94 -13.28
N LEU A 51 7.58 -6.70 -13.55
CA LEU A 51 6.58 -6.36 -12.55
C LEU A 51 5.42 -7.34 -12.68
N THR A 52 5.05 -7.98 -11.57
CA THR A 52 3.91 -8.89 -11.50
C THR A 52 2.94 -8.40 -10.42
N ILE A 53 1.66 -8.33 -10.76
CA ILE A 53 0.58 -8.02 -9.83
C ILE A 53 -0.42 -9.17 -9.87
N GLU A 54 -0.48 -9.93 -8.78
CA GLU A 54 -1.42 -11.02 -8.61
C GLU A 54 -2.59 -10.58 -7.73
N LYS A 55 -3.80 -10.75 -8.24
CA LYS A 55 -5.08 -10.58 -7.52
C LYS A 55 -5.82 -11.90 -7.54
N GLU A 56 -6.83 -12.03 -6.69
CA GLU A 56 -7.62 -13.27 -6.51
C GLU A 56 -8.01 -13.97 -7.83
N LYS A 57 -8.37 -13.20 -8.87
CA LYS A 57 -8.88 -13.74 -10.15
C LYS A 57 -8.06 -13.34 -11.37
N GLN A 58 -6.98 -12.58 -11.19
CA GLN A 58 -6.29 -11.97 -12.32
C GLN A 58 -4.83 -11.72 -12.00
N ILE A 59 -3.97 -12.05 -12.96
CA ILE A 59 -2.54 -11.78 -12.92
C ILE A 59 -2.21 -10.78 -14.03
N PHE A 60 -1.52 -9.72 -13.65
CA PHE A 60 -0.88 -8.80 -14.57
C PHE A 60 0.61 -9.05 -14.53
N GLU A 61 1.21 -9.28 -15.69
CA GLU A 61 2.65 -9.50 -15.82
C GLU A 61 3.18 -8.53 -16.85
N PHE A 62 4.18 -7.74 -16.48
CA PHE A 62 4.82 -6.74 -17.32
C PHE A 62 6.30 -7.02 -17.41
N ILE A 63 6.87 -6.82 -18.60
CA ILE A 63 8.30 -6.90 -18.85
C ILE A 63 8.82 -5.62 -19.46
N ARG A 64 10.04 -5.24 -19.10
CA ARG A 64 10.74 -4.15 -19.75
C ARG A 64 11.27 -4.60 -21.11
N LEU A 65 11.21 -3.72 -22.10
CA LEU A 65 11.78 -3.92 -23.42
C LEU A 65 12.91 -2.91 -23.61
N GLU A 66 14.14 -3.40 -23.78
CA GLU A 66 15.33 -2.54 -23.94
C GLU A 66 15.36 -1.79 -25.29
N THR A 67 14.51 -2.15 -26.25
CA THR A 67 14.69 -1.81 -27.68
C THR A 67 13.48 -1.14 -28.34
N SER A 68 12.48 -0.67 -27.59
CA SER A 68 11.21 -0.18 -28.16
C SER A 68 10.83 1.22 -27.70
N ASP A 69 10.08 1.96 -28.53
CA ASP A 69 9.54 3.31 -28.25
C ASP A 69 8.63 3.34 -27.00
N THR A 70 8.15 2.17 -26.54
CA THR A 70 7.45 1.99 -25.26
C THR A 70 8.27 1.02 -24.39
N SER A 71 8.83 1.48 -23.27
CA SER A 71 9.76 0.66 -22.47
C SER A 71 9.11 -0.54 -21.78
N TRP A 72 7.77 -0.63 -21.74
CA TRP A 72 7.05 -1.69 -21.02
C TRP A 72 6.00 -2.41 -21.88
N ARG A 73 5.96 -3.74 -21.73
CA ARG A 73 4.97 -4.60 -22.39
C ARG A 73 4.25 -5.49 -21.40
N MET A 74 2.92 -5.55 -21.52
CA MET A 74 2.08 -6.51 -20.81
C MET A 74 2.19 -7.89 -21.48
N LYS A 75 2.49 -8.92 -20.67
CA LYS A 75 2.46 -10.34 -21.05
C LYS A 75 1.14 -11.00 -20.66
N LYS A 76 0.59 -10.63 -19.50
CA LYS A 76 -0.70 -11.12 -18.99
C LYS A 76 -1.55 -9.95 -18.48
N PRO A 77 -2.89 -10.06 -18.57
CA PRO A 77 -3.66 -11.17 -19.14
C PRO A 77 -3.63 -11.21 -20.68
N GLU A 78 -3.27 -10.09 -21.33
CA GLU A 78 -3.22 -9.98 -22.78
C GLU A 78 -1.90 -9.34 -23.24
N GLY A 79 -1.38 -9.79 -24.38
CA GLY A 79 -0.10 -9.33 -24.89
C GLY A 79 -0.21 -7.97 -25.59
N ALA A 80 -0.01 -6.87 -24.86
CA ALA A 80 -0.18 -5.51 -25.39
C ALA A 80 0.92 -4.55 -24.90
N PRO A 81 1.18 -3.43 -25.61
CA PRO A 81 1.98 -2.33 -25.06
C PRO A 81 1.37 -1.83 -23.75
N ALA A 82 2.19 -1.71 -22.71
CA ALA A 82 1.71 -1.26 -21.42
C ALA A 82 1.78 0.25 -21.31
N LYS A 83 0.89 0.83 -20.50
CA LYS A 83 0.91 2.25 -20.19
C LYS A 83 2.02 2.53 -19.18
N GLU A 84 3.11 3.12 -19.68
CA GLU A 84 4.30 3.39 -18.88
C GLU A 84 4.00 4.18 -17.61
N SER A 85 3.22 5.27 -17.70
CA SER A 85 2.86 6.08 -16.53
C SER A 85 2.18 5.30 -15.41
N SER A 86 1.44 4.22 -15.74
CA SER A 86 0.78 3.38 -14.74
C SER A 86 1.77 2.47 -14.03
N ILE A 87 2.78 1.97 -14.75
CA ILE A 87 3.86 1.15 -14.21
C ILE A 87 4.78 2.01 -13.35
N VAL A 88 5.27 3.13 -13.89
CA VAL A 88 6.15 4.07 -13.19
C VAL A 88 5.51 4.51 -11.87
N PHE A 89 4.23 4.87 -11.87
CA PHE A 89 3.52 5.22 -10.64
C PHE A 89 3.59 4.13 -9.55
N LEU A 90 3.47 2.85 -9.92
CA LEU A 90 3.57 1.76 -8.96
C LEU A 90 5.03 1.53 -8.50
N LEU A 91 6.00 1.63 -9.40
CA LEU A 91 7.42 1.51 -9.07
C LEU A 91 7.89 2.65 -8.16
N ASP A 92 7.39 3.86 -8.38
CA ASP A 92 7.61 5.02 -7.53
C ASP A 92 7.05 4.77 -6.13
N LEU A 93 5.82 4.24 -6.00
CA LEU A 93 5.27 3.87 -4.69
C LEU A 93 6.17 2.87 -3.94
N LEU A 94 6.68 1.86 -4.66
CA LEU A 94 7.56 0.82 -4.10
C LEU A 94 8.97 1.31 -3.75
N SER A 95 9.47 2.35 -4.41
CA SER A 95 10.79 2.95 -4.13
C SER A 95 10.71 4.21 -3.26
N SER A 96 9.51 4.75 -3.05
CA SER A 96 9.28 5.97 -2.28
C SER A 96 9.52 5.78 -0.79
N GLU A 97 9.95 6.87 -0.16
CA GLU A 97 10.00 7.01 1.29
C GLU A 97 8.56 7.02 1.83
N SER A 98 8.13 5.88 2.35
CA SER A 98 6.81 5.74 2.97
C SER A 98 6.97 5.81 4.48
N SER A 99 6.20 6.68 5.14
CA SER A 99 6.06 6.64 6.60
C SER A 99 5.28 5.37 6.99
N SER A 100 5.94 4.22 6.98
CA SER A 100 5.32 2.97 7.39
C SER A 100 5.41 2.84 8.89
N ARG A 101 4.26 2.82 9.56
CA ARG A 101 4.21 2.31 10.93
C ARG A 101 4.28 0.78 10.85
N THR A 102 5.13 0.19 11.67
CA THR A 102 5.29 -1.26 11.74
C THR A 102 4.89 -1.76 13.12
N PHE A 103 4.26 -2.94 13.15
CA PHE A 103 3.95 -3.67 14.38
C PHE A 103 4.02 -5.17 14.13
N GLU A 104 4.31 -5.92 15.19
CA GLU A 104 4.42 -7.39 15.15
C GLU A 104 3.06 -8.03 15.47
N ILE A 105 2.72 -9.11 14.77
CA ILE A 105 1.57 -9.97 15.09
C ILE A 105 1.98 -11.44 15.17
N GLN A 106 1.12 -12.25 15.79
CA GLN A 106 1.22 -13.70 15.77
C GLN A 106 0.66 -14.28 14.46
N ARG A 107 1.17 -15.44 14.06
CA ARG A 107 0.80 -16.10 12.79
C ARG A 107 -0.69 -16.47 12.68
N ASP A 108 -1.34 -16.80 13.79
CA ASP A 108 -2.78 -17.10 13.83
C ASP A 108 -3.66 -15.86 13.57
N GLN A 109 -3.10 -14.65 13.72
CA GLN A 109 -3.79 -13.39 13.45
C GLN A 109 -3.74 -12.96 11.98
N LEU A 110 -3.05 -13.70 11.08
CA LEU A 110 -2.93 -13.32 9.65
C LEU A 110 -4.27 -13.08 8.96
N GLU A 111 -5.30 -13.84 9.34
CA GLU A 111 -6.66 -13.66 8.80
C GLU A 111 -7.27 -12.33 9.20
N GLU A 112 -7.04 -11.89 10.45
CA GLU A 112 -7.54 -10.62 10.96
C GLU A 112 -7.06 -9.47 10.10
N TYR A 113 -5.85 -9.53 9.54
CA TYR A 113 -5.28 -8.47 8.69
C TYR A 113 -5.45 -8.72 7.18
N GLY A 114 -6.20 -9.76 6.79
CA GLY A 114 -6.51 -10.03 5.38
C GLY A 114 -5.38 -10.69 4.61
N PHE A 115 -4.46 -11.41 5.25
CA PHE A 115 -3.33 -12.07 4.58
C PHE A 115 -3.57 -13.54 4.22
N LYS A 116 -4.68 -14.15 4.66
CA LYS A 116 -5.11 -15.48 4.16
C LYS A 116 -5.67 -15.39 2.73
N THR A 117 -6.41 -14.32 2.45
CA THR A 117 -6.91 -13.98 1.11
C THR A 117 -6.45 -12.56 0.82
N PRO A 118 -5.20 -12.38 0.37
CA PRO A 118 -4.63 -11.07 0.14
C PRO A 118 -5.39 -10.32 -0.95
N LEU A 119 -5.47 -9.00 -0.81
CA LEU A 119 -6.08 -8.11 -1.81
C LEU A 119 -5.28 -8.16 -3.11
N ALA A 120 -3.96 -8.08 -3.00
CA ALA A 120 -3.04 -8.25 -4.11
C ALA A 120 -1.63 -8.61 -3.61
N THR A 121 -0.84 -9.26 -4.45
CA THR A 121 0.60 -9.44 -4.28
C THR A 121 1.31 -8.73 -5.42
N ILE A 122 2.28 -7.89 -5.09
CA ILE A 122 3.14 -7.20 -6.04
C ILE A 122 4.53 -7.82 -5.95
N GLU A 123 5.10 -8.25 -7.07
CA GLU A 123 6.47 -8.76 -7.17
C GLU A 123 7.22 -7.95 -8.23
N VAL A 124 8.42 -7.48 -7.87
CA VAL A 124 9.36 -6.86 -8.80
C VAL A 124 10.62 -7.71 -8.89
N GLU A 125 11.14 -7.88 -10.10
CA GLU A 125 12.39 -8.56 -10.38
C GLU A 125 13.34 -7.57 -11.05
N LEU A 126 14.51 -7.40 -10.46
CA LEU A 126 15.56 -6.49 -10.93
C LEU A 126 16.49 -7.17 -11.94
N ASP A 127 17.36 -6.39 -12.57
CA ASP A 127 18.36 -6.83 -13.54
C ASP A 127 19.43 -7.78 -12.96
N ASP A 128 19.72 -7.64 -11.66
CA ASP A 128 20.59 -8.54 -10.90
C ASP A 128 19.89 -9.83 -10.41
N ASN A 129 18.62 -10.02 -10.79
CA ASN A 129 17.70 -11.09 -10.35
C ASN A 129 17.26 -11.00 -8.89
N THR A 130 17.52 -9.89 -8.20
CA THR A 130 16.93 -9.60 -6.88
C THR A 130 15.42 -9.47 -7.04
N LYS A 131 14.68 -10.04 -6.09
CA LYS A 131 13.21 -10.01 -6.08
C LYS A 131 12.72 -9.35 -4.81
N HIS A 132 11.79 -8.42 -4.97
CA HIS A 132 11.05 -7.82 -3.86
C HIS A 132 9.57 -8.13 -3.99
N ARG A 133 8.93 -8.39 -2.87
CA ARG A 133 7.53 -8.79 -2.79
C ARG A 133 6.78 -8.01 -1.72
N VAL A 134 5.64 -7.44 -2.11
CA VAL A 134 4.70 -6.77 -1.22
C VAL A 134 3.37 -7.51 -1.28
N VAL A 135 2.91 -8.01 -0.13
CA VAL A 135 1.59 -8.64 -0.01
C VAL A 135 0.66 -7.64 0.68
N LEU A 136 -0.41 -7.25 0.00
CA LEU A 136 -1.42 -6.31 0.49
C LEU A 136 -2.59 -7.07 1.14
N GLY A 137 -2.89 -6.72 2.38
CA GLY A 137 -4.00 -7.26 3.15
C GLY A 137 -5.26 -6.40 3.06
N LYS A 138 -5.99 -6.29 4.18
CA LYS A 138 -7.17 -5.41 4.28
C LYS A 138 -6.80 -3.95 4.54
N THR A 139 -7.76 -3.06 4.33
CA THR A 139 -7.63 -1.65 4.71
C THR A 139 -7.70 -1.47 6.24
N THR A 140 -7.11 -0.37 6.72
CA THR A 140 -7.29 0.10 8.10
C THR A 140 -8.75 0.50 8.35
N LEU A 141 -9.15 0.63 9.61
CA LEU A 141 -10.53 0.95 10.01
C LEU A 141 -11.11 2.24 9.38
N ASN A 142 -10.25 3.17 8.97
CA ASN A 142 -10.64 4.44 8.35
C ASN A 142 -10.52 4.43 6.82
N ASP A 143 -10.16 3.29 6.21
CA ASP A 143 -9.95 3.10 4.77
C ASP A 143 -8.92 4.04 4.10
N LYS A 144 -8.09 4.72 4.90
CA LYS A 144 -7.05 5.65 4.43
C LYS A 144 -5.68 5.00 4.23
N GLN A 145 -5.50 3.79 4.74
CA GLN A 145 -4.25 3.04 4.69
C GLN A 145 -4.54 1.56 4.47
N ILE A 146 -3.51 0.80 4.14
CA ILE A 146 -3.60 -0.64 3.89
C ILE A 146 -2.51 -1.38 4.68
N TYR A 147 -2.85 -2.55 5.21
CA TYR A 147 -1.85 -3.43 5.81
C TYR A 147 -1.04 -4.12 4.72
N ALA A 148 0.26 -4.23 4.93
CA ALA A 148 1.17 -4.87 4.00
C ALA A 148 2.21 -5.72 4.73
N ARG A 149 2.68 -6.75 4.05
CA ARG A 149 3.88 -7.51 4.42
C ARG A 149 4.93 -7.33 3.34
N ILE A 150 6.14 -6.99 3.75
CA ILE A 150 7.27 -6.65 2.89
C ILE A 150 8.28 -7.79 2.96
N ASP A 151 8.68 -8.31 1.82
CA ASP A 151 9.56 -9.49 1.68
C ASP A 151 9.26 -10.60 2.70
N PRO A 152 8.00 -11.08 2.79
CA PRO A 152 7.60 -11.98 3.85
C PRO A 152 8.36 -13.31 3.77
N ASP A 153 9.08 -13.65 4.85
CA ASP A 153 9.67 -14.96 5.06
C ASP A 153 8.62 -15.93 5.63
N GLN A 154 8.60 -17.15 5.11
CA GLN A 154 7.67 -18.19 5.55
C GLN A 154 8.05 -18.81 6.91
N ASN A 155 9.28 -18.63 7.37
CA ASN A 155 9.78 -19.26 8.61
C ASN A 155 9.69 -18.35 9.85
N GLN A 156 9.19 -17.13 9.72
CA GLN A 156 9.09 -16.17 10.82
C GLN A 156 7.91 -16.49 11.76
N SER A 157 8.21 -16.61 13.06
CA SER A 157 7.20 -16.79 14.13
C SER A 157 6.43 -15.51 14.43
N ASN A 158 7.14 -14.37 14.47
CA ASN A 158 6.54 -13.04 14.59
C ASN A 158 6.47 -12.43 13.19
N ILE A 159 5.32 -11.87 12.85
CA ILE A 159 5.08 -11.35 11.51
C ILE A 159 5.03 -9.82 11.58
N ASP A 160 5.95 -9.17 10.89
CA ASP A 160 5.96 -7.72 10.76
C ASP A 160 4.88 -7.27 9.78
N ILE A 161 3.99 -6.41 10.27
CA ILE A 161 2.95 -5.75 9.47
C ILE A 161 3.30 -4.28 9.32
N HIS A 162 3.33 -3.82 8.08
CA HIS A 162 3.50 -2.43 7.71
C HIS A 162 2.15 -1.79 7.39
N ILE A 163 2.00 -0.51 7.70
CA ILE A 163 0.84 0.29 7.31
C ILE A 163 1.27 1.23 6.18
N LEU A 164 0.77 1.01 4.97
CA LEU A 164 1.10 1.77 3.77
C LEU A 164 -0.02 2.75 3.36
N PRO A 165 0.30 3.82 2.61
CA PRO A 165 -0.71 4.69 2.00
C PRO A 165 -1.73 3.93 1.17
N ILE A 166 -2.96 4.45 1.08
CA ILE A 166 -4.03 3.82 0.28
C ILE A 166 -3.71 3.75 -1.22
N ASP A 167 -2.74 4.53 -1.70
CA ASP A 167 -2.32 4.55 -3.09
C ASP A 167 -1.83 3.19 -3.58
N PHE A 168 -1.28 2.35 -2.70
CA PHE A 168 -0.95 0.96 -3.03
C PHE A 168 -2.20 0.16 -3.46
N LYS A 169 -3.33 0.33 -2.74
CA LYS A 169 -4.62 -0.29 -3.10
C LYS A 169 -5.13 0.27 -4.43
N ASN A 170 -5.04 1.58 -4.61
CA ASN A 170 -5.55 2.25 -5.81
C ASN A 170 -4.74 1.84 -7.05
N ALA A 171 -3.41 1.72 -6.92
CA ALA A 171 -2.52 1.29 -7.99
C ALA A 171 -2.89 -0.11 -8.51
N VAL A 172 -3.04 -1.11 -7.62
CA VAL A 172 -3.33 -2.50 -8.03
C VAL A 172 -4.77 -2.72 -8.51
N ASN A 173 -5.70 -1.84 -8.11
CA ASN A 173 -7.11 -1.91 -8.51
C ASN A 173 -7.43 -1.21 -9.83
N ARG A 174 -6.44 -0.60 -10.49
CA ARG A 174 -6.59 -0.09 -11.86
C ARG A 174 -7.21 -1.14 -12.77
N SER A 175 -8.12 -0.69 -13.63
CA SER A 175 -8.75 -1.53 -14.65
C SER A 175 -7.73 -1.99 -15.70
N LEU A 176 -8.05 -3.06 -16.44
CA LEU A 176 -7.15 -3.58 -17.49
C LEU A 176 -6.78 -2.51 -18.52
N SER A 177 -7.73 -1.66 -18.91
CA SER A 177 -7.50 -0.58 -19.88
C SER A 177 -6.52 0.48 -19.36
N GLU A 178 -6.50 0.75 -18.06
CA GLU A 178 -5.57 1.71 -17.46
C GLU A 178 -4.12 1.21 -17.43
N TRP A 179 -3.92 -0.10 -17.59
CA TRP A 179 -2.61 -0.70 -17.74
C TRP A 179 -2.13 -0.76 -19.19
N LYS A 180 -2.99 -0.46 -20.16
CA LYS A 180 -2.68 -0.55 -21.59
C LYS A 180 -2.39 0.82 -22.17
N GLN A 181 -1.43 0.88 -23.08
CA GLN A 181 -1.24 2.08 -23.88
C GLN A 181 -2.47 2.26 -24.77
N GLN A 182 -3.15 3.39 -24.64
CA GLN A 182 -4.29 3.72 -25.49
C GLN A 182 -3.79 4.21 -26.86
N PRO A 183 -4.41 3.80 -27.99
CA PRO A 183 -4.05 4.30 -29.31
C PRO A 183 -4.21 5.83 -29.37
N GLU A 184 -3.19 6.50 -29.90
CA GLU A 184 -3.05 7.97 -29.94
C GLU A 184 -4.23 8.70 -30.65
N ALA A 185 -5.04 7.98 -31.43
CA ALA A 185 -6.22 8.49 -32.12
C ALA A 185 -7.40 8.79 -31.18
N GLU A 186 -7.58 8.03 -30.09
CA GLU A 186 -8.68 8.24 -29.14
C GLU A 186 -8.42 9.44 -28.21
N THR A 187 -7.16 9.64 -27.81
CA THR A 187 -6.74 10.78 -26.97
C THR A 187 -6.97 12.14 -27.64
N LYS A 188 -6.89 12.19 -28.98
CA LYS A 188 -7.17 13.41 -29.76
C LYS A 188 -8.69 13.66 -29.91
N ALA A 189 -9.49 12.61 -30.03
CA ALA A 189 -10.94 12.72 -30.16
C ALA A 189 -11.60 13.19 -28.85
N GLU A 190 -11.15 12.69 -27.70
CA GLU A 190 -11.71 13.08 -26.40
C GLU A 190 -11.36 14.52 -26.00
N LYS A 191 -10.16 14.99 -26.38
CA LYS A 191 -9.72 16.38 -26.15
C LYS A 191 -10.51 17.40 -27.00
N ASN A 192 -10.95 17.01 -28.20
CA ASN A 192 -11.78 17.85 -29.06
C ASN A 192 -13.26 17.91 -28.61
N ASN A 193 -13.76 16.91 -27.90
CA ASN A 193 -15.15 16.91 -27.40
C ASN A 193 -15.36 17.69 -26.09
N GLN A 194 -14.29 18.16 -25.43
CA GLN A 194 -14.39 18.98 -24.21
C GLN A 194 -14.32 20.50 -24.46
N THR A 195 -14.16 20.96 -25.70
CA THR A 195 -14.03 22.39 -26.03
C THR A 195 -15.26 23.04 -26.69
N GLU A 196 -16.38 22.34 -26.85
CA GLU A 196 -17.63 22.99 -27.24
C GLU A 196 -18.38 23.53 -26.01
N PRO A 197 -18.58 24.86 -25.90
CA PRO A 197 -19.48 25.39 -24.88
C PRO A 197 -20.90 24.93 -25.22
N LYS A 198 -21.53 24.23 -24.27
CA LYS A 198 -22.98 23.99 -24.25
C LYS A 198 -23.69 25.34 -24.41
N LYS A 199 -24.09 25.70 -25.64
CA LYS A 199 -24.94 26.86 -25.88
C LYS A 199 -26.32 26.50 -25.36
N SER A 200 -26.62 27.03 -24.17
CA SER A 200 -27.97 27.10 -23.60
C SER A 200 -28.90 27.71 -24.64
N SER A 201 -29.71 26.88 -25.29
CA SER A 201 -30.84 27.36 -26.08
C SER A 201 -31.97 27.68 -25.11
N SER A 202 -31.95 28.89 -24.55
CA SER A 202 -33.08 29.45 -23.84
C SER A 202 -34.15 29.81 -24.88
N GLU A 203 -35.17 28.98 -24.89
CA GLU A 203 -36.52 29.17 -25.41
C GLU A 203 -36.97 30.64 -25.24
N LYS A 204 -37.31 31.31 -26.35
CA LYS A 204 -38.08 32.54 -26.33
C LYS A 204 -39.34 32.31 -27.15
N GLN A 205 -40.45 32.23 -26.42
CA GLN A 205 -41.81 32.23 -26.91
C GLN A 205 -42.05 33.49 -27.74
N GLU A 206 -42.70 33.32 -28.88
CA GLU A 206 -43.60 34.29 -29.51
C GLU A 206 -44.81 33.56 -30.06
#